data_AF-A0A914ZAN5-F1
#
_entry.id   AF-A0A914ZAN5-F1
#
_cell.length_a   1.000
_cell.length_b   1.000
_cell.length_c   1.000
_cell.angle_alpha   90.00
_cell.angle_beta   90.00
_cell.angle_gamma   90.00
#
_symmetry.space_group_name_H-M   'P 1'
#
loop_
_entity.id
_entity.type
_entity.pdbx_description
1 polymer ?
#
loop_
_entity_poly.entity_id
_entity_poly.type
_entity_poly.pdbx_seq_one_letter_code
_entity_poly.pdbx_strand_id
1 'polypeptide(L)'
;MVSDHPSRASSADIQQQHLLKSVTKSIALQKTNGQNHSVGHVFTFHEVRNLRIEVRINDKIESELHRFENAIYGILTRMETDKIIALTVRKKGNIIATEKLTLLPGTYLFVINFCRRIPDSIPRRRYAIKEPSTGKLTSQYRLYTMNIFDMFDLNDDQVLDFREFSLYNILSGGGNFEGDEWKALIDNFDHRDDGLTLKAFVEMHHMEAESYETDDLKDMWLSVAELGFDEGFEPSKCCPVFIDYYLSDDEILIERYDTEHWKKNEKEDERMAEWYWNNGTTLPYLKNYALRLWKNDYFGALIAGPTSDSTRYELTVAGSKNVNLLVGADLVINRTIEANTFETLLIGLAVDTSKDWFISVRKLRRDRLISSEVPSAMNTQRSSLNHDHLQQLDPK
;
A
#
# COMPACT_ATOMS: atom_id res chain seq x y z
N MET A 1 -17.95 -65.49 0.35
CA MET A 1 -17.28 -64.54 1.25
C MET A 1 -17.11 -63.24 0.49
N VAL A 2 -17.68 -62.17 1.07
CA VAL A 2 -17.49 -60.74 0.82
C VAL A 2 -17.81 -60.20 -0.59
N SER A 3 -18.99 -59.59 -0.65
CA SER A 3 -19.44 -58.56 -1.58
C SER A 3 -18.79 -57.22 -1.26
N ASP A 4 -18.17 -56.55 -2.23
CA ASP A 4 -17.72 -55.17 -2.10
C ASP A 4 -18.69 -54.21 -2.79
N HIS A 5 -19.37 -53.41 -1.97
CA HIS A 5 -20.02 -52.17 -2.37
C HIS A 5 -18.98 -51.05 -2.45
N PRO A 6 -18.96 -50.21 -3.50
CA PRO A 6 -18.27 -48.94 -3.44
C PRO A 6 -19.10 -47.97 -2.57
N SER A 7 -18.49 -47.57 -1.46
CA SER A 7 -19.02 -46.59 -0.52
C SER A 7 -19.28 -45.24 -1.20
N ARG A 8 -20.48 -44.70 -0.95
CA ARG A 8 -20.87 -43.31 -1.21
C ARG A 8 -19.79 -42.34 -0.72
N ALA A 9 -19.15 -41.63 -1.63
CA ALA A 9 -18.52 -40.36 -1.32
C ALA A 9 -19.61 -39.38 -0.82
N SER A 10 -19.33 -38.71 0.30
CA SER A 10 -20.24 -37.75 0.91
C SER A 10 -20.48 -36.57 -0.03
N SER A 11 -21.71 -36.09 -0.06
CA SER A 11 -22.22 -34.98 -0.87
C SER A 11 -21.68 -33.60 -0.46
N ALA A 12 -20.48 -33.52 0.10
CA ALA A 12 -19.82 -32.27 0.51
C ALA A 12 -18.70 -31.85 -0.46
N ASP A 13 -18.26 -32.74 -1.36
CA ASP A 13 -17.14 -32.48 -2.28
C ASP A 13 -17.57 -32.12 -3.72
N ILE A 14 -18.85 -31.76 -3.96
CA ILE A 14 -19.40 -31.43 -5.29
C ILE A 14 -20.00 -30.00 -5.36
N GLN A 15 -19.33 -29.01 -4.78
CA GLN A 15 -19.60 -27.60 -5.09
C GLN A 15 -18.30 -26.78 -5.24
N GLN A 16 -17.37 -27.25 -6.07
CA GLN A 16 -16.54 -26.32 -6.83
C GLN A 16 -17.39 -25.79 -7.99
N GLN A 17 -18.22 -24.78 -7.71
CA GLN A 17 -18.80 -23.94 -8.76
C GLN A 17 -17.63 -23.37 -9.57
N HIS A 18 -17.72 -23.45 -10.90
CA HIS A 18 -16.77 -22.86 -11.84
C HIS A 18 -16.67 -21.34 -11.58
N LEU A 19 -15.76 -20.94 -10.70
CA LEU A 19 -15.42 -19.53 -10.52
C LEU A 19 -14.63 -19.12 -11.77
N LEU A 20 -15.18 -18.20 -12.56
CA LEU A 20 -14.43 -17.58 -13.64
C LEU A 20 -13.33 -16.72 -13.01
N LYS A 21 -12.10 -16.95 -13.46
CA LYS A 21 -10.87 -16.40 -12.87
C LYS A 21 -10.26 -15.39 -13.84
N SER A 22 -10.20 -14.13 -13.44
CA SER A 22 -9.37 -13.13 -14.12
C SER A 22 -8.10 -12.89 -13.31
N VAL A 23 -6.96 -12.83 -14.01
CA VAL A 23 -5.63 -12.66 -13.40
C VAL A 23 -5.00 -11.41 -13.99
N THR A 24 -4.46 -10.56 -13.13
CA THR A 24 -3.70 -9.36 -13.55
C THR A 24 -2.43 -9.23 -12.72
N LYS A 25 -1.39 -8.62 -13.29
CA LYS A 25 -0.21 -8.21 -12.52
C LYS A 25 -0.50 -6.87 -11.83
N SER A 26 0.16 -6.66 -10.70
CA SER A 26 0.20 -5.41 -9.96
C SER A 26 1.54 -5.28 -9.23
N ILE A 27 1.82 -4.08 -8.76
CA ILE A 27 3.05 -3.74 -8.07
C ILE A 27 2.68 -2.92 -6.84
N ALA A 28 3.25 -3.25 -5.70
CA ALA A 28 3.32 -2.35 -4.55
C ALA A 28 4.78 -1.98 -4.30
N LEU A 29 5.09 -0.69 -4.21
CA LEU A 29 6.44 -0.22 -3.94
C LEU A 29 6.50 0.82 -2.84
N GLN A 30 7.61 0.84 -2.12
CA GLN A 30 7.89 1.86 -1.12
C GLN A 30 9.10 2.68 -1.54
N LYS A 31 8.87 3.97 -1.78
CA LYS A 31 9.87 4.92 -2.22
C LYS A 31 10.95 5.15 -1.17
N THR A 32 12.07 5.73 -1.60
CA THR A 32 13.19 6.12 -0.75
C THR A 32 12.77 7.04 0.40
N ASN A 33 11.81 7.94 0.15
CA ASN A 33 11.20 8.84 1.13
C ASN A 33 10.17 8.15 2.07
N GLY A 34 9.92 6.85 1.90
CA GLY A 34 8.98 6.07 2.70
C GLY A 34 7.53 6.09 2.22
N GLN A 35 7.21 6.79 1.12
CA GLN A 35 5.88 6.80 0.54
C GLN A 35 5.55 5.44 -0.10
N ASN A 36 4.33 4.97 0.14
CA ASN A 36 3.81 3.77 -0.52
C ASN A 36 3.16 4.17 -1.83
N HIS A 37 3.45 3.37 -2.86
CA HIS A 37 2.84 3.45 -4.18
C HIS A 37 2.34 2.08 -4.59
N SER A 38 1.27 2.05 -5.37
CA SER A 38 0.76 0.82 -5.94
C SER A 38 0.13 1.06 -7.30
N VAL A 39 0.17 0.04 -8.15
CA VAL A 39 -0.62 -0.03 -9.37
C VAL A 39 -2.02 -0.56 -9.00
N GLY A 40 -2.99 0.35 -8.93
CA GLY A 40 -4.38 0.01 -8.61
C GLY A 40 -5.16 -0.58 -9.78
N HIS A 41 -6.23 -1.32 -9.45
CA HIS A 41 -7.16 -1.87 -10.42
C HIS A 41 -8.54 -1.29 -10.23
N VAL A 42 -9.02 -0.59 -11.24
CA VAL A 42 -10.39 -0.10 -11.32
C VAL A 42 -11.24 -1.08 -12.10
N PHE A 43 -12.43 -1.39 -11.59
CA PHE A 43 -13.41 -2.21 -12.28
C PHE A 43 -14.82 -1.76 -11.93
N THR A 44 -15.75 -1.97 -12.87
CA THR A 44 -17.14 -1.53 -12.74
C THR A 44 -18.08 -2.72 -12.85
N PHE A 45 -19.07 -2.77 -11.95
CA PHE A 45 -20.18 -3.70 -12.06
C PHE A 45 -21.47 -2.95 -12.35
N HIS A 46 -22.22 -3.42 -13.35
CA HIS A 46 -23.54 -2.88 -13.68
C HIS A 46 -24.68 -3.57 -12.93
N GLU A 47 -24.37 -4.67 -12.25
CA GLU A 47 -25.31 -5.51 -11.51
C GLU A 47 -24.70 -5.95 -10.18
N VAL A 48 -25.52 -6.52 -9.29
CA VAL A 48 -25.01 -7.13 -8.06
C VAL A 48 -24.13 -8.33 -8.43
N ARG A 49 -22.94 -8.42 -7.83
CA ARG A 49 -21.97 -9.49 -8.09
C ARG A 49 -21.35 -10.00 -6.81
N ASN A 50 -21.06 -11.30 -6.74
CA ASN A 50 -20.26 -11.85 -5.65
C ASN A 50 -18.80 -11.94 -6.07
N LEU A 51 -17.92 -11.35 -5.25
CA LEU A 51 -16.50 -11.25 -5.54
C LEU A 51 -15.67 -11.83 -4.39
N ARG A 52 -14.59 -12.51 -4.75
CA ARG A 52 -13.45 -12.74 -3.86
C ARG A 52 -12.19 -12.34 -4.60
N ILE A 53 -11.33 -11.58 -3.92
CA ILE A 53 -10.04 -11.17 -4.47
C ILE A 53 -8.96 -11.92 -3.70
N GLU A 54 -8.05 -12.56 -4.42
CA GLU A 54 -6.83 -13.13 -3.88
C GLU A 54 -5.61 -12.41 -4.46
N VAL A 55 -4.59 -12.25 -3.63
CA VAL A 55 -3.33 -11.62 -4.00
C VAL A 55 -2.22 -12.58 -3.68
N ARG A 56 -1.33 -12.80 -4.64
CA ARG A 56 -0.24 -13.76 -4.54
C ARG A 56 1.05 -13.07 -4.93
N ILE A 57 2.04 -13.08 -4.05
CA ILE A 57 3.36 -12.50 -4.34
C ILE A 57 3.95 -13.23 -5.56
N ASN A 58 4.47 -12.47 -6.52
CA ASN A 58 5.10 -13.04 -7.72
C ASN A 58 6.45 -13.65 -7.32
N ASP A 59 6.49 -14.98 -7.30
CA ASP A 59 7.64 -15.78 -6.89
C ASP A 59 8.70 -15.97 -7.98
N LYS A 60 8.41 -15.52 -9.21
CA LYS A 60 9.37 -15.55 -10.33
C LYS A 60 10.56 -14.62 -10.12
N ILE A 61 10.45 -13.64 -9.22
CA ILE A 61 11.53 -12.69 -8.93
C ILE A 61 12.21 -13.17 -7.64
N GLU A 62 13.08 -14.17 -7.79
CA GLU A 62 13.81 -14.81 -6.70
C GLU A 62 14.86 -13.86 -6.08
N SER A 63 14.51 -13.23 -4.97
CA SER A 63 15.35 -13.22 -3.75
C SER A 63 14.60 -12.47 -2.63
N GLU A 64 14.48 -13.09 -1.46
CA GLU A 64 14.01 -12.43 -0.24
C GLU A 64 12.53 -12.04 -0.12
N LEU A 65 11.62 -12.71 -0.86
CA LEU A 65 10.16 -12.49 -0.77
C LEU A 65 9.58 -12.60 0.66
N HIS A 66 10.24 -13.35 1.54
CA HIS A 66 9.88 -13.46 2.96
C HIS A 66 9.81 -12.09 3.67
N ARG A 67 10.49 -11.06 3.16
CA ARG A 67 10.43 -9.70 3.72
C ARG A 67 9.07 -9.03 3.55
N PHE A 68 8.33 -9.42 2.51
CA PHE A 68 7.00 -8.92 2.19
C PHE A 68 5.90 -9.77 2.84
N GLU A 69 6.25 -10.93 3.40
CA GLU A 69 5.30 -11.74 4.15
C GLU A 69 4.69 -10.94 5.30
N ASN A 70 3.36 -10.96 5.39
CA ASN A 70 2.55 -10.21 6.36
C ASN A 70 2.70 -8.69 6.27
N ALA A 71 3.51 -8.17 5.35
CA ALA A 71 3.79 -6.76 5.21
C ALA A 71 2.86 -6.07 4.21
N ILE A 72 2.12 -6.83 3.40
CA ILE A 72 1.16 -6.32 2.43
C ILE A 72 -0.29 -6.71 2.76
N TYR A 73 -1.22 -5.88 2.34
CA TYR A 73 -2.66 -6.12 2.39
C TYR A 73 -3.35 -5.42 1.21
N GLY A 74 -4.45 -5.99 0.72
CA GLY A 74 -5.30 -5.38 -0.29
C GLY A 74 -6.43 -4.58 0.35
N ILE A 75 -6.76 -3.44 -0.27
CA ILE A 75 -7.86 -2.56 0.11
C ILE A 75 -8.82 -2.48 -1.08
N LEU A 76 -10.09 -2.75 -0.84
CA LEU A 76 -11.16 -2.53 -1.81
C LEU A 76 -11.97 -1.30 -1.41
N THR A 77 -12.00 -0.30 -2.27
CA THR A 77 -12.71 0.97 -2.07
C THR A 77 -13.78 1.15 -3.13
N ARG A 78 -14.94 1.66 -2.73
CA ARG A 78 -15.98 2.09 -3.66
C ARG A 78 -15.76 3.54 -4.06
N MET A 79 -15.49 3.79 -5.33
CA MET A 79 -15.00 5.10 -5.79
C MET A 79 -16.04 6.22 -5.64
N GLU A 80 -17.33 5.98 -5.83
CA GLU A 80 -18.34 7.05 -5.76
C GLU A 80 -18.55 7.59 -4.35
N THR A 81 -18.21 6.79 -3.34
CA THR A 81 -18.39 7.13 -1.93
C THR A 81 -17.08 7.30 -1.17
N ASP A 82 -15.97 6.97 -1.82
CA ASP A 82 -14.63 6.89 -1.24
C ASP A 82 -14.53 5.99 0.02
N LYS A 83 -15.47 5.04 0.18
CA LYS A 83 -15.58 4.16 1.34
C LYS A 83 -14.83 2.85 1.12
N ILE A 84 -14.04 2.46 2.11
CA ILE A 84 -13.43 1.12 2.18
C ILE A 84 -14.54 0.09 2.42
N ILE A 85 -14.63 -0.87 1.51
CA ILE A 85 -15.62 -1.95 1.52
C ILE A 85 -15.05 -3.19 2.18
N ALA A 86 -13.80 -3.53 1.87
CA ALA A 86 -13.15 -4.73 2.37
C ALA A 86 -11.64 -4.60 2.39
N LEU A 87 -11.02 -5.41 3.25
CA LEU A 87 -9.58 -5.67 3.24
C LEU A 87 -9.33 -7.15 2.93
N THR A 88 -8.12 -7.49 2.51
CA THR A 88 -7.67 -8.88 2.60
C THR A 88 -7.53 -9.26 4.07
N VAL A 89 -8.23 -10.30 4.51
CA VAL A 89 -8.28 -10.71 5.93
C VAL A 89 -7.82 -12.14 6.16
N ARG A 90 -7.78 -12.96 5.11
CA ARG A 90 -7.32 -14.36 5.18
C ARG A 90 -5.92 -14.49 4.63
N LYS A 91 -5.13 -15.41 5.20
CA LYS A 91 -3.82 -15.79 4.64
C LYS A 91 -3.65 -17.30 4.56
N LYS A 92 -3.16 -17.80 3.43
CA LYS A 92 -2.74 -19.20 3.23
C LYS A 92 -1.45 -19.25 2.43
N GLY A 93 -0.33 -19.57 3.09
CA GLY A 93 0.99 -19.48 2.46
C GLY A 93 1.27 -18.04 2.01
N ASN A 94 1.63 -17.85 0.74
CA ASN A 94 1.91 -16.52 0.15
C ASN A 94 0.68 -15.85 -0.47
N ILE A 95 -0.52 -16.37 -0.19
CA ILE A 95 -1.78 -15.84 -0.70
C ILE A 95 -2.50 -15.12 0.43
N ILE A 96 -2.88 -13.87 0.19
CA ILE A 96 -3.83 -13.13 1.02
C ILE A 96 -5.14 -12.96 0.27
N ALA A 97 -6.27 -12.94 0.96
CA ALA A 97 -7.58 -12.89 0.31
C ALA A 97 -8.60 -12.08 1.11
N THR A 98 -9.54 -11.48 0.40
CA THR A 98 -10.78 -10.95 1.00
C THR A 98 -11.67 -12.10 1.46
N GLU A 99 -12.68 -11.79 2.27
CA GLU A 99 -13.84 -12.70 2.37
C GLU A 99 -14.62 -12.71 1.05
N LYS A 100 -15.64 -13.58 0.96
CA LYS A 100 -16.61 -13.49 -0.14
C LYS A 100 -17.48 -12.27 0.10
N LEU A 101 -17.51 -11.37 -0.88
CA LEU A 101 -18.22 -10.10 -0.83
C LEU A 101 -19.42 -10.16 -1.77
N THR A 102 -20.51 -9.48 -1.43
CA THR A 102 -21.60 -9.16 -2.36
C THR A 102 -21.55 -7.66 -2.63
N LEU A 103 -21.16 -7.30 -3.85
CA LEU A 103 -20.98 -5.93 -4.28
C LEU A 103 -22.20 -5.45 -5.06
N LEU A 104 -22.61 -4.21 -4.78
CA LEU A 104 -23.68 -3.53 -5.52
C LEU A 104 -23.14 -3.00 -6.86
N PRO A 105 -24.01 -2.60 -7.79
CA PRO A 105 -23.56 -1.86 -8.96
C PRO A 105 -22.75 -0.61 -8.56
N GLY A 106 -21.65 -0.38 -9.28
CA GLY A 106 -20.73 0.74 -9.03
C GLY A 106 -19.31 0.46 -9.50
N THR A 107 -18.45 1.45 -9.33
CA THR A 107 -17.03 1.42 -9.64
C THR A 107 -16.19 1.25 -8.38
N TYR A 108 -15.23 0.33 -8.47
CA TYR A 108 -14.41 -0.10 -7.37
C TYR A 108 -12.93 0.02 -7.71
N LEU A 109 -12.13 0.41 -6.73
CA LEU A 109 -10.67 0.45 -6.77
C LEU A 109 -10.12 -0.61 -5.82
N PHE A 110 -9.26 -1.48 -6.33
CA PHE A 110 -8.47 -2.39 -5.51
C PHE A 110 -6.98 -2.04 -5.58
N VAL A 111 -6.35 -1.83 -4.43
CA VAL A 111 -4.93 -1.47 -4.31
C VAL A 111 -4.23 -2.35 -3.29
N ILE A 112 -2.92 -2.55 -3.46
CA ILE A 112 -2.08 -3.27 -2.51
C ILE A 112 -1.25 -2.28 -1.72
N ASN A 113 -1.33 -2.35 -0.40
CA ASN A 113 -0.60 -1.47 0.49
C ASN A 113 0.33 -2.20 1.42
N PHE A 114 1.40 -1.51 1.82
CA PHE A 114 2.25 -1.97 2.90
C PHE A 114 1.67 -1.59 4.25
N CYS A 115 1.54 -2.57 5.15
CA CYS A 115 1.25 -2.36 6.56
C CYS A 115 2.40 -1.65 7.30
N ARG A 116 3.61 -1.63 6.71
CA ARG A 116 4.83 -1.18 7.37
C ARG A 116 5.84 -0.52 6.43
N ARG A 117 6.81 0.16 7.04
CA ARG A 117 8.09 0.41 6.37
C ARG A 117 8.84 -0.90 6.16
N ILE A 118 9.22 -1.18 4.91
CA ILE A 118 10.11 -2.27 4.55
C ILE A 118 11.54 -1.78 4.81
N PRO A 119 12.32 -2.45 5.68
CA PRO A 119 13.73 -2.11 5.87
C PRO A 119 14.48 -2.23 4.55
N ASP A 120 15.52 -1.42 4.35
CA ASP A 120 16.43 -1.57 3.22
C ASP A 120 17.09 -2.96 3.25
N SER A 121 17.21 -3.63 2.09
CA SER A 121 18.08 -4.81 2.01
C SER A 121 19.53 -4.36 1.96
N ILE A 122 20.40 -5.18 2.56
CA ILE A 122 21.82 -5.11 2.27
C ILE A 122 22.05 -5.97 1.04
N PRO A 123 22.45 -5.40 -0.11
CA PRO A 123 22.64 -6.17 -1.33
C PRO A 123 23.75 -7.19 -1.13
N ARG A 124 23.49 -8.45 -1.50
CA ARG A 124 24.49 -9.55 -1.39
C ARG A 124 25.71 -9.30 -2.28
N ARG A 125 25.47 -8.66 -3.42
CA ARG A 125 26.47 -8.25 -4.40
C ARG A 125 26.06 -6.89 -4.94
N ARG A 126 27.05 -6.07 -5.28
CA ARG A 126 26.85 -4.80 -5.97
C ARG A 126 27.31 -4.97 -7.40
N TYR A 127 26.49 -4.57 -8.35
CA TYR A 127 26.82 -4.65 -9.76
C TYR A 127 26.94 -3.25 -10.35
N ALA A 128 27.79 -3.11 -11.37
CA ALA A 128 27.82 -1.88 -12.16
C ALA A 128 26.72 -1.91 -13.22
N ILE A 129 26.23 -0.74 -13.62
CA ILE A 129 25.33 -0.59 -14.78
C ILE A 129 26.11 -0.83 -16.08
N LYS A 130 27.31 -0.25 -16.18
CA LYS A 130 28.23 -0.42 -17.32
C LYS A 130 29.44 -1.28 -16.98
N GLU A 131 29.94 -2.01 -17.96
CA GLU A 131 31.24 -2.68 -17.92
C GLU A 131 32.36 -1.62 -18.05
N PRO A 132 33.31 -1.55 -17.09
CA PRO A 132 34.37 -0.53 -17.13
C PRO A 132 35.28 -0.62 -18.37
N SER A 133 35.43 -1.81 -18.95
CA SER A 133 36.31 -2.06 -20.10
C SER A 133 35.68 -1.73 -21.44
N THR A 134 34.35 -1.83 -21.57
CA THR A 134 33.64 -1.70 -22.85
C THR A 134 32.67 -0.52 -22.89
N GLY A 135 32.31 0.04 -21.73
CA GLY A 135 31.26 1.06 -21.61
C GLY A 135 29.84 0.53 -21.84
N LYS A 136 29.67 -0.75 -22.19
CA LYS A 136 28.38 -1.37 -22.48
C LYS A 136 27.65 -1.76 -21.20
N LEU A 137 26.33 -1.94 -21.27
CA LEU A 137 25.55 -2.49 -20.15
C LEU A 137 26.09 -3.84 -19.67
N THR A 138 26.14 -4.05 -18.36
CA THR A 138 26.45 -5.35 -17.78
C THR A 138 25.32 -6.35 -18.03
N SER A 139 25.62 -7.65 -17.95
CA SER A 139 24.59 -8.70 -18.02
C SER A 139 23.52 -8.56 -16.94
N GLN A 140 23.91 -8.11 -15.75
CA GLN A 140 23.01 -7.96 -14.61
C GLN A 140 22.04 -6.80 -14.81
N TYR A 141 22.51 -5.67 -15.33
CA TYR A 141 21.62 -4.56 -15.65
C TYR A 141 20.66 -4.89 -16.80
N ARG A 142 21.10 -5.66 -17.81
CA ARG A 142 20.19 -6.17 -18.86
C ARG A 142 19.11 -7.11 -18.29
N LEU A 143 19.48 -8.02 -17.39
CA LEU A 143 18.50 -8.90 -16.75
C LEU A 143 17.51 -8.09 -15.90
N TYR A 144 18.00 -7.08 -15.21
CA TYR A 144 17.16 -6.13 -14.47
C TYR A 144 16.13 -5.44 -15.37
N THR A 145 16.55 -4.87 -16.51
CA THR A 145 15.60 -4.19 -17.42
C THR A 145 14.58 -5.16 -18.01
N MET A 146 14.96 -6.42 -18.27
CA MET A 146 14.02 -7.48 -18.66
C MET A 146 12.99 -7.79 -17.57
N ASN A 147 13.42 -7.85 -16.30
CA ASN A 147 12.51 -8.08 -15.18
C ASN A 147 11.55 -6.90 -14.96
N ILE A 148 12.03 -5.66 -15.13
CA ILE A 148 11.18 -4.46 -15.09
C ILE A 148 10.14 -4.50 -16.20
N PHE A 149 10.52 -4.87 -17.42
CA PHE A 149 9.57 -5.02 -18.51
C PHE A 149 8.47 -6.03 -18.17
N ASP A 150 8.82 -7.25 -17.74
CA ASP A 150 7.83 -8.27 -17.35
C ASP A 150 6.93 -7.82 -16.19
N MET A 151 7.46 -6.99 -15.29
CA MET A 151 6.73 -6.45 -14.16
C MET A 151 5.69 -5.40 -14.56
N PHE A 152 5.98 -4.59 -15.60
CA PHE A 152 5.11 -3.53 -16.10
C PHE A 152 4.25 -3.92 -17.31
N ASP A 153 4.52 -5.05 -17.95
CA ASP A 153 3.61 -5.71 -18.90
C ASP A 153 2.47 -6.35 -18.08
N LEU A 154 1.49 -5.52 -17.72
CA LEU A 154 0.46 -5.82 -16.72
C LEU A 154 -0.58 -6.81 -17.25
N ASN A 155 -0.79 -6.80 -18.57
CA ASN A 155 -1.74 -7.64 -19.29
C ASN A 155 -1.11 -8.90 -19.91
N ASP A 156 0.22 -9.05 -19.85
CA ASP A 156 1.01 -10.18 -20.36
C ASP A 156 0.95 -10.32 -21.91
N ASP A 157 0.79 -9.21 -22.63
CA ASP A 157 0.73 -9.16 -24.09
C ASP A 157 2.12 -9.01 -24.77
N GLN A 158 3.18 -8.94 -23.97
CA GLN A 158 4.59 -8.86 -24.37
C GLN A 158 4.98 -7.53 -25.05
N VAL A 159 4.17 -6.49 -24.89
CA VAL A 159 4.54 -5.10 -25.17
C VAL A 159 4.27 -4.24 -23.94
N LEU A 160 4.84 -3.04 -23.89
CA LEU A 160 4.38 -2.00 -22.97
C LEU A 160 3.56 -1.01 -23.78
N ASP A 161 2.28 -0.90 -23.49
CA ASP A 161 1.46 0.16 -24.09
C ASP A 161 1.77 1.54 -23.48
N PHE A 162 1.13 2.59 -24.00
CA PHE A 162 1.32 3.96 -23.49
C PHE A 162 1.09 4.07 -21.97
N ARG A 163 0.11 3.33 -21.42
CA ARG A 163 -0.26 3.43 -20.01
C ARG A 163 0.75 2.70 -19.14
N GLU A 164 1.13 1.50 -19.53
CA GLU A 164 2.14 0.69 -18.83
C GLU A 164 3.49 1.41 -18.80
N PHE A 165 3.90 1.99 -19.93
CA PHE A 165 5.12 2.80 -19.99
C PHE A 165 5.01 4.09 -19.17
N SER A 166 3.87 4.78 -19.20
CA SER A 166 3.64 5.98 -18.39
C SER A 166 3.76 5.67 -16.89
N LEU A 167 3.24 4.52 -16.45
CA LEU A 167 3.40 4.07 -15.06
C LEU A 167 4.85 3.79 -14.71
N TYR A 168 5.55 3.06 -15.58
CA TYR A 168 6.98 2.84 -15.43
C TYR A 168 7.71 4.17 -15.23
N ASN A 169 7.46 5.16 -16.08
CA ASN A 169 8.11 6.47 -16.03
C ASN A 169 7.83 7.21 -14.72
N ILE A 170 6.58 7.22 -14.25
CA ILE A 170 6.22 7.85 -12.96
C ILE A 170 6.88 7.11 -11.79
N LEU A 171 6.85 5.77 -11.81
CA LEU A 171 7.37 4.95 -10.71
C LEU A 171 8.90 4.86 -10.70
N SER A 172 9.58 5.15 -11.81
CA SER A 172 11.05 5.29 -11.87
C SER A 172 11.55 6.67 -11.46
N GLY A 173 10.65 7.57 -11.02
CA GLY A 173 11.03 8.92 -10.58
C GLY A 173 11.09 9.95 -11.70
N GLY A 174 10.61 9.59 -12.88
CA GLY A 174 10.32 10.55 -13.95
C GLY A 174 9.09 11.40 -13.64
N GLY A 175 8.40 11.84 -14.68
CA GLY A 175 7.21 12.67 -14.59
C GLY A 175 6.00 12.07 -15.30
N ASN A 176 4.95 12.87 -15.44
CA ASN A 176 3.90 12.55 -16.39
C ASN A 176 4.51 12.43 -17.78
N PHE A 177 4.08 11.41 -18.51
CA PHE A 177 4.54 11.12 -19.85
C PHE A 177 3.41 11.45 -20.83
N GLU A 178 3.67 12.33 -21.80
CA GLU A 178 2.65 12.87 -22.70
C GLU A 178 2.58 12.12 -24.04
N GLY A 179 1.46 12.30 -24.76
CA GLY A 179 1.23 11.60 -26.04
C GLY A 179 2.25 11.93 -27.14
N ASP A 180 2.79 13.15 -27.16
CA ASP A 180 3.82 13.53 -28.13
C ASP A 180 5.18 12.87 -27.81
N GLU A 181 5.52 12.74 -26.52
CA GLU A 181 6.70 12.01 -26.06
C GLU A 181 6.59 10.52 -26.39
N TRP A 182 5.40 9.94 -26.20
CA TRP A 182 5.10 8.56 -26.61
C TRP A 182 5.27 8.34 -28.09
N LYS A 183 4.72 9.23 -28.90
CA LYS A 183 4.83 9.13 -30.35
C LYS A 183 6.29 9.19 -30.79
N ALA A 184 7.07 10.10 -30.23
CA ALA A 184 8.50 10.17 -30.51
C ALA A 184 9.25 8.90 -30.07
N LEU A 185 8.85 8.27 -28.96
CA LEU A 185 9.42 7.00 -28.51
C LEU A 185 9.12 5.88 -29.52
N ILE A 186 7.85 5.71 -29.90
CA ILE A 186 7.40 4.66 -30.83
C ILE A 186 8.01 4.86 -32.23
N ASP A 187 8.17 6.09 -32.69
CA ASP A 187 8.80 6.40 -33.99
C ASP A 187 10.29 6.03 -34.03
N ASN A 188 10.98 6.00 -32.89
CA ASN A 188 12.42 5.77 -32.79
C ASN A 188 12.82 4.34 -32.40
N PHE A 189 11.89 3.54 -31.86
CA PHE A 189 12.18 2.22 -31.32
C PHE A 189 11.25 1.12 -31.87
N ASP A 190 11.70 -0.13 -31.74
CA ASP A 190 10.97 -1.33 -32.20
C ASP A 190 9.68 -1.55 -31.40
N HIS A 191 8.54 -1.54 -32.09
CA HIS A 191 7.21 -1.61 -31.49
C HIS A 191 6.30 -2.61 -32.22
N ARG A 192 5.25 -3.07 -31.52
CA ARG A 192 4.19 -3.92 -32.07
C ARG A 192 2.85 -3.47 -31.48
N ASP A 193 1.83 -3.34 -32.34
CA ASP A 193 0.48 -2.93 -31.93
C ASP A 193 0.48 -1.63 -31.09
N ASP A 194 1.27 -0.64 -31.54
CA ASP A 194 1.51 0.63 -30.84
C ASP A 194 2.14 0.52 -29.45
N GLY A 195 2.65 -0.65 -29.05
CA GLY A 195 3.36 -0.89 -27.79
C GLY A 195 4.86 -1.19 -27.96
N LEU A 196 5.65 -0.81 -26.97
CA LEU A 196 7.10 -0.97 -26.97
C LEU A 196 7.49 -2.44 -26.71
N THR A 197 8.35 -3.02 -27.54
CA THR A 197 8.82 -4.41 -27.33
C THR A 197 9.88 -4.49 -26.22
N LEU A 198 10.09 -5.69 -25.64
CA LEU A 198 11.17 -5.93 -24.68
C LEU A 198 12.54 -5.52 -25.24
N LYS A 199 12.80 -5.84 -26.51
CA LYS A 199 14.06 -5.52 -27.17
C LYS A 199 14.27 -4.00 -27.22
N ALA A 200 13.24 -3.26 -27.62
CA ALA A 200 13.28 -1.80 -27.63
C ALA A 200 13.46 -1.20 -26.24
N PHE A 201 12.78 -1.75 -25.22
CA PHE A 201 12.94 -1.28 -23.84
C PHE A 201 14.38 -1.45 -23.33
N VAL A 202 15.02 -2.59 -23.61
CA VAL A 202 16.44 -2.82 -23.28
C VAL A 202 17.36 -1.89 -24.07
N GLU A 203 17.07 -1.67 -25.36
CA GLU A 203 17.83 -0.78 -26.23
C GLU A 203 17.74 0.69 -25.79
N MET A 204 16.57 1.15 -25.35
CA MET A 204 16.36 2.48 -24.77
C MET A 204 17.28 2.71 -23.57
N HIS A 205 17.34 1.78 -22.62
CA HIS A 205 18.25 1.88 -21.47
C HIS A 205 19.73 1.80 -21.86
N HIS A 206 20.05 1.09 -22.95
CA HIS A 206 21.40 1.07 -23.48
C HIS A 206 21.79 2.46 -24.01
N MET A 207 20.93 3.08 -24.80
CA MET A 207 21.17 4.44 -25.34
C MET A 207 21.23 5.49 -24.22
N GLU A 208 20.36 5.39 -23.22
CA GLU A 208 20.42 6.25 -22.02
C GLU A 208 21.77 6.11 -21.33
N ALA A 209 22.21 4.88 -21.06
CA ALA A 209 23.52 4.65 -20.47
C ALA A 209 24.61 5.26 -21.35
N GLU A 210 24.64 5.01 -22.65
CA GLU A 210 25.64 5.57 -23.58
C GLU A 210 25.69 7.10 -23.60
N SER A 211 24.57 7.77 -23.31
CA SER A 211 24.51 9.24 -23.26
C SER A 211 25.27 9.86 -22.09
N TYR A 212 25.47 9.10 -21.00
CA TYR A 212 26.26 9.54 -19.86
C TYR A 212 27.76 9.30 -20.08
N GLU A 213 28.58 10.28 -19.71
CA GLU A 213 30.03 10.09 -19.55
C GLU A 213 30.31 8.93 -18.59
N THR A 214 31.47 8.28 -18.74
CA THR A 214 31.76 6.90 -18.27
C THR A 214 31.37 6.58 -16.81
N ASP A 215 31.29 7.58 -15.93
CA ASP A 215 31.06 7.40 -14.49
C ASP A 215 29.84 8.14 -13.89
N ASP A 216 29.11 8.97 -14.65
CA ASP A 216 27.97 9.75 -14.10
C ASP A 216 26.62 9.09 -14.37
N LEU A 217 26.41 7.90 -13.81
CA LEU A 217 25.16 7.12 -13.94
C LEU A 217 24.19 7.36 -12.78
N LYS A 218 24.29 8.54 -12.14
CA LYS A 218 23.56 8.85 -10.91
C LYS A 218 22.04 8.79 -11.12
N ASP A 219 21.55 9.30 -12.24
CA ASP A 219 20.12 9.33 -12.55
C ASP A 219 19.58 7.91 -12.79
N MET A 220 20.31 7.07 -13.53
CA MET A 220 19.93 5.66 -13.72
C MET A 220 19.87 4.89 -12.38
N TRP A 221 20.83 5.14 -11.48
CA TRP A 221 20.79 4.57 -10.13
C TRP A 221 19.65 5.12 -9.29
N LEU A 222 19.28 6.39 -9.46
CA LEU A 222 18.11 6.96 -8.82
C LEU A 222 16.85 6.23 -9.29
N SER A 223 16.69 5.97 -10.59
CA SER A 223 15.56 5.21 -11.12
C SER A 223 15.48 3.78 -10.58
N VAL A 224 16.63 3.08 -10.46
CA VAL A 224 16.70 1.75 -9.82
C VAL A 224 16.18 1.81 -8.38
N ALA A 225 16.66 2.79 -7.59
CA ALA A 225 16.26 2.96 -6.20
C ALA A 225 14.78 3.38 -6.06
N GLU A 226 14.29 4.22 -6.97
CA GLU A 226 12.90 4.71 -7.01
C GLU A 226 11.90 3.62 -7.40
N LEU A 227 12.32 2.65 -8.21
CA LEU A 227 11.57 1.42 -8.46
C LEU A 227 11.65 0.42 -7.31
N GLY A 228 12.41 0.72 -6.25
CA GLY A 228 12.52 -0.12 -5.07
C GLY A 228 13.48 -1.30 -5.23
N PHE A 229 14.47 -1.21 -6.12
CA PHE A 229 15.54 -2.21 -6.26
C PHE A 229 16.80 -1.77 -5.50
N ASP A 230 17.63 -2.72 -5.08
CA ASP A 230 18.93 -2.43 -4.45
C ASP A 230 20.09 -2.40 -5.47
N GLU A 231 21.31 -2.13 -4.99
CA GLU A 231 22.53 -2.08 -5.83
C GLU A 231 22.92 -3.45 -6.44
N GLY A 232 22.23 -4.53 -6.05
CA GLY A 232 22.32 -5.85 -6.67
C GLY A 232 21.31 -6.06 -7.80
N PHE A 233 20.46 -5.07 -8.07
CA PHE A 233 19.29 -5.15 -8.94
C PHE A 233 18.24 -6.18 -8.49
N GLU A 234 18.17 -6.42 -7.18
CA GLU A 234 17.17 -7.29 -6.56
C GLU A 234 16.03 -6.45 -5.95
N PRO A 235 14.77 -6.93 -5.97
CA PRO A 235 13.67 -6.20 -5.35
C PRO A 235 13.89 -6.01 -3.84
N SER A 236 13.99 -4.75 -3.42
CA SER A 236 14.19 -4.38 -2.02
C SER A 236 12.92 -3.88 -1.35
N LYS A 237 12.25 -2.97 -2.03
CA LYS A 237 11.03 -2.30 -1.60
C LYS A 237 9.93 -2.38 -2.64
N CYS A 238 10.14 -3.17 -3.70
CA CYS A 238 9.16 -3.49 -4.71
C CYS A 238 8.62 -4.90 -4.46
N CYS A 239 7.29 -5.02 -4.36
CA CYS A 239 6.57 -6.26 -4.20
C CYS A 239 5.65 -6.45 -5.42
N PRO A 240 6.12 -7.18 -6.44
CA PRO A 240 5.29 -7.58 -7.57
C PRO A 240 4.31 -8.67 -7.14
N VAL A 241 3.06 -8.57 -7.57
CA VAL A 241 1.99 -9.51 -7.20
C VAL A 241 1.12 -9.87 -8.40
N PHE A 242 0.49 -11.03 -8.30
CA PHE A 242 -0.67 -11.40 -9.11
C PHE A 242 -1.94 -11.17 -8.30
N ILE A 243 -2.97 -10.63 -8.93
CA ILE A 243 -4.29 -10.45 -8.34
C ILE A 243 -5.26 -11.34 -9.12
N ASP A 244 -5.86 -12.28 -8.39
CA ASP A 244 -6.83 -13.23 -8.88
C ASP A 244 -8.23 -12.77 -8.43
N TYR A 245 -9.10 -12.46 -9.39
CA TYR A 245 -10.50 -12.14 -9.13
C TYR A 245 -11.38 -13.36 -9.40
N TYR A 246 -12.16 -13.76 -8.40
CA TYR A 246 -13.08 -14.88 -8.48
C TYR A 246 -14.53 -14.40 -8.42
N LEU A 247 -15.28 -14.62 -9.50
CA LEU A 247 -16.73 -14.36 -9.57
C LEU A 247 -17.54 -15.65 -9.59
N SER A 248 -18.76 -15.60 -9.04
CA SER A 248 -19.68 -16.75 -9.02
C SER A 248 -20.32 -17.08 -10.37
N ASP A 249 -20.52 -16.10 -11.26
CA ASP A 249 -21.51 -16.24 -12.34
C ASP A 249 -21.06 -15.79 -13.75
N ASP A 250 -20.04 -14.92 -13.92
CA ASP A 250 -19.59 -14.38 -15.22
C ASP A 250 -18.09 -14.02 -15.26
N GLU A 251 -17.51 -13.79 -16.45
CA GLU A 251 -16.16 -13.22 -16.62
C GLU A 251 -16.17 -11.73 -16.26
N ILE A 252 -15.13 -11.24 -15.58
CA ILE A 252 -14.96 -9.80 -15.36
C ILE A 252 -14.40 -9.19 -16.63
N LEU A 253 -15.17 -8.33 -17.28
CA LEU A 253 -14.59 -7.34 -18.16
C LEU A 253 -14.04 -6.23 -17.25
N ILE A 254 -12.75 -6.33 -16.92
CA ILE A 254 -12.04 -5.28 -16.18
C ILE A 254 -11.89 -4.12 -17.17
N GLU A 255 -12.95 -3.32 -17.30
CA GLU A 255 -12.93 -2.13 -18.11
C GLU A 255 -11.95 -1.15 -17.49
N ARG A 256 -10.87 -0.90 -18.22
CA ARG A 256 -9.82 0.08 -17.93
C ARG A 256 -9.02 -0.21 -16.66
N TYR A 257 -7.75 -0.52 -16.90
CA TYR A 257 -6.63 -0.06 -16.10
C TYR A 257 -6.71 1.48 -15.95
N ASP A 258 -7.34 1.96 -14.88
CA ASP A 258 -6.98 3.24 -14.29
C ASP A 258 -5.96 2.92 -13.19
N THR A 259 -4.72 2.82 -13.64
CA THR A 259 -3.57 2.69 -12.78
C THR A 259 -3.33 4.06 -12.16
N GLU A 260 -4.17 4.42 -11.20
CA GLU A 260 -3.86 5.58 -10.37
C GLU A 260 -2.53 5.28 -9.69
N HIS A 261 -1.57 6.17 -9.89
CA HIS A 261 -0.43 6.31 -9.00
C HIS A 261 -0.96 6.56 -7.60
N TRP A 262 -1.18 5.47 -6.87
CA TRP A 262 -1.79 5.60 -5.57
C TRP A 262 -0.73 6.05 -4.59
N LYS A 263 -0.79 7.30 -4.14
CA LYS A 263 0.10 7.83 -3.11
C LYS A 263 -0.62 7.86 -1.77
N LYS A 264 -0.04 7.19 -0.76
CA LYS A 264 -0.53 7.32 0.61
C LYS A 264 -0.61 8.78 1.03
N ASN A 265 -1.83 9.22 1.36
CA ASN A 265 -2.13 10.56 1.84
C ASN A 265 -2.80 10.48 3.22
N GLU A 266 -2.78 11.60 3.96
CA GLU A 266 -3.35 11.70 5.31
C GLU A 266 -4.82 11.25 5.37
N LYS A 267 -5.59 11.51 4.30
CA LYS A 267 -6.98 11.08 4.18
C LYS A 267 -7.15 9.56 4.14
N GLU A 268 -6.19 8.80 3.58
CA GLU A 268 -6.27 7.34 3.70
C GLU A 268 -5.99 6.87 5.11
N ASP A 269 -5.01 7.45 5.81
CA ASP A 269 -4.75 7.07 7.20
C ASP A 269 -5.98 7.31 8.10
N GLU A 270 -6.70 8.42 7.88
CA GLU A 270 -7.98 8.70 8.53
C GLU A 270 -9.05 7.66 8.17
N ARG A 271 -9.24 7.35 6.88
CA ARG A 271 -10.24 6.36 6.41
C ARG A 271 -9.94 4.96 6.94
N MET A 272 -8.68 4.57 6.96
CA MET A 272 -8.25 3.29 7.53
C MET A 272 -8.47 3.25 9.04
N ALA A 273 -8.13 4.32 9.76
CA ALA A 273 -8.39 4.43 11.19
C ALA A 273 -9.89 4.36 11.51
N GLU A 274 -10.74 5.05 10.73
CA GLU A 274 -12.20 4.95 10.84
C GLU A 274 -12.70 3.53 10.54
N TRP A 275 -12.21 2.90 9.47
CA TRP A 275 -12.61 1.54 9.11
C TRP A 275 -12.23 0.54 10.20
N TYR A 276 -11.00 0.61 10.72
CA TYR A 276 -10.56 -0.23 11.83
C TYR A 276 -11.35 0.04 13.10
N TRP A 277 -11.69 1.31 13.37
CA TRP A 277 -12.55 1.64 14.48
C TRP A 277 -13.89 0.93 14.33
N ASN A 278 -14.59 1.13 13.21
CA ASN A 278 -15.92 0.60 13.00
C ASN A 278 -15.97 -0.94 13.05
N ASN A 279 -14.95 -1.60 12.52
CA ASN A 279 -14.86 -3.07 12.46
C ASN A 279 -14.09 -3.70 13.63
N GLY A 280 -13.48 -2.91 14.50
CA GLY A 280 -12.67 -3.39 15.62
C GLY A 280 -13.51 -3.89 16.80
N THR A 281 -12.88 -4.50 17.78
CA THR A 281 -13.54 -4.95 19.01
C THR A 281 -13.06 -4.16 20.21
N THR A 282 -13.98 -3.82 21.11
CA THR A 282 -13.63 -3.25 22.41
C THR A 282 -13.36 -4.39 23.37
N LEU A 283 -12.09 -4.56 23.76
CA LEU A 283 -11.73 -5.55 24.78
C LEU A 283 -12.24 -5.10 26.15
N PRO A 284 -12.63 -6.02 27.06
CA PRO A 284 -13.20 -5.65 28.36
C PRO A 284 -12.34 -4.66 29.16
N TYR A 285 -11.02 -4.81 29.08
CA TYR A 285 -10.05 -3.96 29.77
C TYR A 285 -9.77 -2.61 29.06
N LEU A 286 -10.28 -2.39 27.85
CA LEU A 286 -10.13 -1.14 27.09
C LEU A 286 -11.39 -0.26 27.11
N LYS A 287 -12.50 -0.74 27.71
CA LYS A 287 -13.82 -0.10 27.63
C LYS A 287 -13.84 1.39 28.02
N ASN A 288 -12.98 1.80 28.96
CA ASN A 288 -12.92 3.18 29.47
C ASN A 288 -11.91 4.07 28.72
N TYR A 289 -11.17 3.51 27.77
CA TYR A 289 -10.05 4.17 27.12
C TYR A 289 -10.38 4.69 25.71
N ALA A 290 -11.59 4.48 25.18
CA ALA A 290 -11.91 4.78 23.77
C ALA A 290 -10.88 4.16 22.81
N LEU A 291 -10.44 2.93 23.12
CA LEU A 291 -9.53 2.15 22.30
C LEU A 291 -10.26 0.92 21.76
N ARG A 292 -10.02 0.59 20.49
CA ARG A 292 -10.49 -0.65 19.84
C ARG A 292 -9.32 -1.38 19.22
N LEU A 293 -9.40 -2.71 19.22
CA LEU A 293 -8.46 -3.59 18.53
C LEU A 293 -9.16 -4.20 17.32
N TRP A 294 -8.63 -3.94 16.14
CA TRP A 294 -8.97 -4.68 14.93
C TRP A 294 -7.82 -5.64 14.58
N LYS A 295 -8.14 -6.86 14.14
CA LYS A 295 -7.13 -7.83 13.70
C LYS A 295 -7.71 -8.83 12.70
N ASN A 296 -6.83 -9.40 11.88
CA ASN A 296 -7.11 -10.51 10.99
C ASN A 296 -6.09 -11.66 11.17
N ASP A 297 -5.87 -12.51 10.17
CA ASP A 297 -4.94 -13.65 10.28
C ASP A 297 -3.47 -13.24 10.38
N TYR A 298 -3.07 -12.09 9.85
CA TYR A 298 -1.66 -11.75 9.62
C TYR A 298 -1.26 -10.34 10.05
N PHE A 299 -2.21 -9.46 10.36
CA PHE A 299 -1.93 -8.17 11.00
C PHE A 299 -3.11 -7.65 11.82
N GLY A 300 -2.84 -6.62 12.62
CA GLY A 300 -3.86 -5.94 13.40
C GLY A 300 -3.44 -4.53 13.76
N ALA A 301 -4.43 -3.73 14.13
CA ALA A 301 -4.29 -2.33 14.45
C ALA A 301 -4.95 -2.03 15.80
N LEU A 302 -4.27 -1.22 16.63
CA LEU A 302 -4.84 -0.61 17.83
C LEU A 302 -5.18 0.85 17.52
N ILE A 303 -6.42 1.25 17.77
CA ILE A 303 -6.97 2.51 17.29
C ILE A 303 -7.56 3.28 18.46
N ALA A 304 -7.21 4.56 18.55
CA ALA A 304 -7.90 5.53 19.39
C ALA A 304 -9.05 6.15 18.60
N GLY A 305 -10.24 6.11 19.19
CA GLY A 305 -11.42 6.76 18.64
C GLY A 305 -11.63 8.16 19.19
N PRO A 306 -12.67 8.85 18.70
CA PRO A 306 -12.91 10.25 19.00
C PRO A 306 -13.23 10.46 20.47
N THR A 307 -12.57 11.45 21.06
CA THR A 307 -12.80 11.93 22.42
C THR A 307 -13.16 13.41 22.41
N SER A 308 -13.89 13.87 23.43
CA SER A 308 -14.26 15.30 23.55
C SER A 308 -13.07 16.24 23.67
N ASP A 309 -12.01 15.76 24.32
CA ASP A 309 -10.80 16.51 24.63
C ASP A 309 -9.60 15.79 24.03
N SER A 310 -8.54 16.54 23.75
CA SER A 310 -7.24 15.95 23.42
C SER A 310 -6.82 15.00 24.56
N THR A 311 -6.39 13.79 24.20
CA THR A 311 -6.19 12.70 25.14
C THR A 311 -4.80 12.10 24.97
N ARG A 312 -4.04 12.03 26.06
CA ARG A 312 -2.76 11.34 26.09
C ARG A 312 -2.92 9.88 26.51
N TYR A 313 -2.43 8.98 25.69
CA TYR A 313 -2.34 7.55 25.96
C TYR A 313 -0.91 7.15 26.28
N GLU A 314 -0.70 6.52 27.43
CA GLU A 314 0.53 5.81 27.77
C GLU A 314 0.21 4.34 27.98
N LEU A 315 0.68 3.47 27.08
CA LEU A 315 0.34 2.05 27.10
C LEU A 315 1.51 1.12 26.78
N THR A 316 1.53 -0.09 27.33
CA THR A 316 2.58 -1.08 26.98
C THR A 316 2.05 -2.32 26.30
N VAL A 317 2.75 -2.78 25.27
CA VAL A 317 2.45 -3.95 24.44
C VAL A 317 3.41 -5.12 24.65
N ALA A 318 4.22 -5.07 25.71
CA ALA A 318 5.16 -6.14 26.10
C ALA A 318 4.52 -7.51 26.35
N GLY A 319 3.19 -7.57 26.55
CA GLY A 319 2.47 -8.83 26.71
C GLY A 319 2.11 -9.52 25.39
N SER A 320 2.35 -8.88 24.24
CA SER A 320 1.97 -9.40 22.93
C SER A 320 2.80 -10.63 22.54
N LYS A 321 2.20 -11.55 21.78
CA LYS A 321 2.82 -12.83 21.41
C LYS A 321 2.80 -13.01 19.90
N ASN A 322 3.91 -13.52 19.36
CA ASN A 322 4.05 -13.90 17.95
C ASN A 322 3.72 -12.76 16.98
N VAL A 323 4.04 -11.52 17.37
CA VAL A 323 3.78 -10.30 16.60
C VAL A 323 5.05 -9.46 16.52
N ASN A 324 5.32 -8.92 15.33
CA ASN A 324 6.33 -7.91 15.09
C ASN A 324 5.65 -6.53 15.10
N LEU A 325 6.13 -5.66 15.97
CA LEU A 325 5.59 -4.31 16.15
C LEU A 325 6.39 -3.33 15.28
N LEU A 326 5.70 -2.45 14.58
CA LEU A 326 6.33 -1.65 13.54
C LEU A 326 6.92 -0.33 14.09
N VAL A 327 8.14 -0.07 13.61
CA VAL A 327 9.11 1.03 13.82
C VAL A 327 8.70 2.16 14.80
N GLY A 328 9.50 2.32 15.85
CA GLY A 328 9.41 3.44 16.81
C GLY A 328 8.52 3.17 18.02
N ALA A 329 7.76 2.08 18.01
CA ALA A 329 7.12 1.59 19.21
C ALA A 329 8.21 0.97 20.10
N ASP A 330 8.72 1.77 21.04
CA ASP A 330 9.03 1.21 22.35
C ASP A 330 7.91 0.23 22.71
N LEU A 331 8.22 -0.80 23.50
CA LEU A 331 7.15 -1.61 24.12
C LEU A 331 6.14 -0.73 24.88
N VAL A 332 6.40 0.57 25.03
CA VAL A 332 5.55 1.62 25.56
C VAL A 332 5.17 2.63 24.45
N ILE A 333 3.89 2.75 24.14
CA ILE A 333 3.33 3.82 23.32
C ILE A 333 3.00 5.01 24.23
N ASN A 334 3.43 6.20 23.85
CA ASN A 334 3.14 7.45 24.56
C ASN A 334 2.77 8.53 23.54
N ARG A 335 1.47 8.71 23.28
CA ARG A 335 0.95 9.61 22.24
C ARG A 335 -0.20 10.47 22.73
N THR A 336 -0.29 11.67 22.19
CA THR A 336 -1.43 12.58 22.37
C THR A 336 -2.27 12.55 21.11
N ILE A 337 -3.57 12.33 21.27
CA ILE A 337 -4.55 12.24 20.20
C ILE A 337 -5.48 13.44 20.32
N GLU A 338 -5.69 14.16 19.23
CA GLU A 338 -6.55 15.33 19.21
C GLU A 338 -8.02 14.98 19.44
N ALA A 339 -8.79 15.99 19.89
CA ALA A 339 -10.22 15.82 20.10
C ALA A 339 -10.93 15.47 18.78
N ASN A 340 -11.94 14.60 18.87
CA ASN A 340 -12.82 14.21 17.77
C ASN A 340 -12.14 13.57 16.54
N THR A 341 -10.94 12.98 16.69
CA THR A 341 -10.24 12.28 15.60
C THR A 341 -10.18 10.76 15.81
N PHE A 342 -9.88 10.05 14.72
CA PHE A 342 -9.44 8.66 14.76
C PHE A 342 -7.94 8.61 14.53
N GLU A 343 -7.21 7.85 15.34
CA GLU A 343 -5.77 7.67 15.10
C GLU A 343 -5.35 6.21 15.34
N THR A 344 -4.61 5.67 14.38
CA THR A 344 -3.97 4.36 14.52
C THR A 344 -2.74 4.50 15.41
N LEU A 345 -2.80 3.93 16.61
CA LEU A 345 -1.70 3.98 17.59
C LEU A 345 -0.59 2.99 17.27
N LEU A 346 -0.96 1.83 16.74
CA LEU A 346 -0.05 0.70 16.52
C LEU A 346 -0.56 -0.18 15.39
N ILE A 347 0.38 -0.69 14.60
CA ILE A 347 0.16 -1.84 13.71
C ILE A 347 1.10 -2.96 14.16
N GLY A 348 0.55 -4.16 14.35
CA GLY A 348 1.30 -5.37 14.66
C GLY A 348 1.11 -6.42 13.57
N LEU A 349 2.20 -7.05 13.14
CA LEU A 349 2.20 -8.09 12.11
C LEU A 349 2.45 -9.45 12.73
N ALA A 350 1.71 -10.48 12.33
CA ALA A 350 2.03 -11.85 12.74
C ALA A 350 3.46 -12.20 12.30
N VAL A 351 4.25 -12.81 13.17
CA VAL A 351 5.57 -13.34 12.78
C VAL A 351 5.40 -14.67 12.05
N ASP A 352 4.46 -15.50 12.51
CA ASP A 352 4.16 -16.82 11.97
C ASP A 352 2.65 -17.05 12.03
N THR A 353 1.97 -17.07 10.89
CA THR A 353 0.50 -17.24 10.84
C THR A 353 0.03 -18.66 11.18
N SER A 354 0.94 -19.63 11.29
CA SER A 354 0.60 -20.98 11.77
C SER A 354 0.47 -21.06 13.30
N LYS A 355 0.93 -20.03 14.01
CA LYS A 355 0.92 -19.94 15.47
C LYS A 355 -0.08 -18.87 15.93
N ASP A 356 -0.71 -19.11 17.08
CA ASP A 356 -1.54 -18.10 17.72
C ASP A 356 -0.74 -16.81 18.00
N TRP A 357 -1.28 -15.69 17.53
CA TRP A 357 -0.74 -14.36 17.79
C TRP A 357 -1.81 -13.43 18.35
N PHE A 358 -1.37 -12.48 19.17
CA PHE A 358 -2.25 -11.45 19.73
C PHE A 358 -1.44 -10.22 20.14
N ILE A 359 -2.11 -9.07 20.07
CA ILE A 359 -1.65 -7.82 20.65
C ILE A 359 -2.29 -7.70 22.03
N SER A 360 -1.46 -7.61 23.07
CA SER A 360 -1.91 -7.45 24.46
C SER A 360 -1.41 -6.14 25.02
N VAL A 361 -2.30 -5.40 25.69
CA VAL A 361 -1.98 -4.13 26.33
C VAL A 361 -2.04 -4.29 27.85
N ARG A 362 -0.97 -3.90 28.57
CA ARG A 362 -0.85 -4.15 30.04
C ARG A 362 -0.92 -2.89 30.91
N LYS A 363 -0.04 -1.92 30.67
CA LYS A 363 -0.06 -0.59 31.31
C LYS A 363 -0.95 0.27 30.43
N LEU A 364 -1.90 0.99 31.04
CA LEU A 364 -2.88 1.83 30.35
C LEU A 364 -3.13 3.07 31.20
N ARG A 365 -2.66 4.22 30.73
CA ARG A 365 -2.97 5.52 31.33
C ARG A 365 -3.59 6.43 30.28
N ARG A 366 -4.63 7.14 30.69
CA ARG A 366 -5.38 8.10 29.89
C ARG A 366 -5.47 9.41 30.66
N ASP A 367 -4.81 10.44 30.15
CA ASP A 367 -4.86 11.78 30.73
C ASP A 367 -5.58 12.72 29.76
N ARG A 368 -6.63 13.40 30.22
CA ARG A 368 -7.31 14.42 29.41
C ARG A 368 -6.50 15.71 29.44
N LEU A 369 -6.22 16.25 28.26
CA LEU A 369 -5.63 17.56 28.08
C LEU A 369 -6.77 18.51 27.73
N ILE A 370 -7.09 19.42 28.65
CA ILE A 370 -8.12 20.43 28.42
C ILE A 370 -7.52 21.44 27.44
N SER A 371 -8.10 21.56 26.24
CA SER A 371 -7.76 22.66 25.33
C SER A 371 -8.17 23.96 26.01
N SER A 372 -7.21 24.81 26.35
CA SER A 372 -7.50 26.15 26.85
C SER A 372 -8.11 26.98 25.72
N GLU A 373 -9.42 26.93 25.55
CA GLU A 373 -10.12 27.93 24.74
C GLU A 373 -10.09 29.27 25.49
N VAL A 374 -9.45 30.25 24.86
CA VAL A 374 -9.54 31.66 25.25
C VAL A 374 -11.01 32.06 25.17
N PRO A 375 -11.63 32.62 26.23
CA PRO A 375 -13.00 33.08 26.13
C PRO A 375 -13.10 34.23 25.12
N SER A 376 -13.74 33.98 23.98
CA SER A 376 -14.28 35.02 23.12
C SER A 376 -15.39 35.77 23.88
N ALA A 377 -15.00 36.78 24.64
CA ALA A 377 -15.94 37.76 25.17
C ALA A 377 -16.31 38.77 24.07
N MET A 378 -17.45 38.54 23.41
CA MET A 378 -18.22 39.60 22.77
C MET A 378 -19.56 39.74 23.51
N ASN A 379 -19.73 40.83 24.28
CA ASN A 379 -20.87 41.73 24.07
C ASN A 379 -20.79 43.01 24.94
N THR A 380 -20.55 44.13 24.26
CA THR A 380 -21.46 45.30 24.16
C THR A 380 -22.17 45.80 25.43
N GLN A 381 -21.81 46.99 25.94
CA GLN A 381 -22.66 48.21 25.87
C GLN A 381 -22.05 49.44 26.59
N ARG A 382 -21.86 50.49 25.78
CA ARG A 382 -22.19 51.92 25.96
C ARG A 382 -21.95 52.66 27.31
N SER A 383 -21.08 53.66 27.17
CA SER A 383 -21.23 55.09 27.52
C SER A 383 -21.37 55.52 28.97
N SER A 384 -20.37 56.27 29.44
CA SER A 384 -20.57 57.59 30.04
C SER A 384 -19.31 58.43 29.90
N LEU A 385 -19.50 59.68 29.48
CA LEU A 385 -18.50 60.73 29.37
C LEU A 385 -17.74 60.96 30.68
N ASN A 386 -16.47 61.36 30.59
CA ASN A 386 -16.06 62.61 31.23
C ASN A 386 -14.76 63.17 30.64
N HIS A 387 -14.80 64.49 30.55
CA HIS A 387 -13.83 65.44 30.04
C HIS A 387 -12.58 65.58 30.94
N ASP A 388 -11.51 66.05 30.30
CA ASP A 388 -10.44 66.92 30.83
C ASP A 388 -9.41 66.35 31.84
N HIS A 389 -8.14 66.25 31.41
CA HIS A 389 -7.17 67.32 31.65
C HIS A 389 -5.80 67.06 30.97
N LEU A 390 -5.28 68.15 30.38
CA LEU A 390 -3.91 68.36 29.89
C LEU A 390 -2.83 68.25 30.98
N GLN A 391 -1.60 67.94 30.52
CA GLN A 391 -0.28 68.53 30.85
C GLN A 391 0.77 67.41 30.86
N GLN A 392 1.57 67.22 29.80
CA GLN A 392 2.82 67.95 29.50
C GLN A 392 3.54 68.47 30.75
N LEU A 393 4.72 67.92 31.05
CA LEU A 393 5.93 68.62 31.49
C LEU A 393 7.08 67.61 31.66
N ASP A 394 7.92 67.51 30.62
CA ASP A 394 9.38 67.48 30.79
C ASP A 394 9.85 68.95 30.92
N PRO A 395 11.10 69.31 31.33
CA PRO A 395 12.29 68.46 31.44
C PRO A 395 13.16 68.70 32.70
N LYS A 396 14.06 67.76 33.00
CA LYS A 396 15.48 68.04 33.32
C LYS A 396 16.35 66.81 33.19
#